data_AF-A0A2G6Y952-F1
#
_entry.id   AF-A0A2G6Y952-F1
#
_cell.length_a   1.000
_cell.length_b   1.000
_cell.length_c   1.000
_cell.angle_alpha   90.00
_cell.angle_beta   90.00
_cell.angle_gamma   90.00
#
_symmetry.space_group_name_H-M   'P 1'
#
loop_
_entity.id
_entity.type
_entity.pdbx_description
1 polymer ?
#
loop_
_entity_poly.entity_id
_entity_poly.type
_entity_poly.pdbx_seq_one_letter_code
_entity_poly.pdbx_strand_id
1 'polypeptide(L)'
;MPELLAALAWGAMELVIALSGKLFVQMISLGRWRGESLGGAEGRMHGPAGALSFKRDGQRVFTWSGMQLAGLVFYVLLGFAALMVSSLV
;
A
#
# COMPACT_ATOMS: atom_id res chain seq x y z
N MET A 1 8.72 19.14 21.26
CA MET A 1 8.09 19.72 20.05
C MET A 1 8.59 19.10 18.74
N PRO A 2 9.89 19.07 18.41
CA PRO A 2 10.35 18.51 17.13
C PRO A 2 10.12 17.00 17.01
N GLU A 3 10.24 16.25 18.10
CA GLU A 3 10.00 14.79 18.13
C GLU A 3 8.56 14.42 17.80
N LEU A 4 7.60 15.18 18.33
CA LEU A 4 6.17 14.98 18.03
C LEU A 4 5.88 15.23 16.55
N LEU A 5 6.45 16.30 15.99
CA LEU A 5 6.32 16.61 14.56
C LEU A 5 6.92 15.51 13.70
N ALA A 6 8.10 14.99 14.06
CA ALA A 6 8.73 13.88 13.36
C ALA A 6 7.87 12.61 13.39
N ALA A 7 7.30 12.27 14.56
CA ALA A 7 6.41 11.12 14.70
C ALA A 7 5.13 11.26 13.85
N LEU A 8 4.52 12.45 13.84
CA LEU A 8 3.34 12.74 13.01
C LEU A 8 3.66 12.68 11.52
N ALA A 9 4.80 13.26 11.10
CA ALA A 9 5.25 13.22 9.71
C ALA A 9 5.52 11.79 9.25
N TRP A 10 6.16 10.97 10.10
CA TRP A 10 6.40 9.56 9.82
C TRP A 10 5.09 8.79 9.66
N GLY A 11 4.14 8.97 10.59
CA GLY A 11 2.82 8.34 10.50
C GLY A 11 2.04 8.78 9.26
N ALA A 12 2.10 10.05 8.89
CA ALA A 12 1.48 10.57 7.68
C ALA A 12 2.12 9.97 6.41
N MET A 13 3.45 9.85 6.37
CA MET A 13 4.16 9.22 5.27
C MET A 13 3.76 7.75 5.11
N GLU A 14 3.74 6.98 6.19
CA GLU A 14 3.28 5.58 6.20
C GLU A 14 1.85 5.45 5.68
N LEU A 15 0.95 6.34 6.10
CA LEU A 15 -0.43 6.38 5.64
C LEU A 15 -0.51 6.66 4.13
N VAL A 16 0.26 7.63 3.62
CA VAL A 16 0.30 7.98 2.20
C VAL A 16 0.81 6.81 1.35
N ILE A 17 1.84 6.11 1.82
CA ILE A 17 2.38 4.93 1.14
C ILE A 17 1.33 3.80 1.14
N ALA A 18 0.69 3.50 2.27
CA ALA A 18 -0.33 2.47 2.32
C ALA A 18 -1.57 2.79 1.45
N LEU A 19 -2.04 4.04 1.46
CA LEU A 19 -3.19 4.47 0.66
C LEU A 19 -2.89 4.46 -0.84
N SER A 20 -1.71 4.93 -1.26
CA SER A 20 -1.27 4.83 -2.66
C SER A 20 -1.17 3.37 -3.10
N GLY A 21 -0.62 2.48 -2.26
CA GLY A 21 -0.59 1.05 -2.54
C GLY A 21 -1.98 0.42 -2.66
N LYS A 22 -2.93 0.81 -1.81
CA LYS A 22 -4.34 0.37 -1.91
C LYS A 22 -4.95 0.79 -3.25
N LEU A 23 -4.79 2.05 -3.64
CA LEU A 23 -5.29 2.56 -4.92
C LEU A 23 -4.62 1.85 -6.09
N PHE A 24 -3.30 1.67 -6.04
CA PHE A 24 -2.54 0.94 -7.06
C PHE A 24 -3.07 -0.48 -7.25
N VAL A 25 -3.24 -1.23 -6.15
CA VAL A 25 -3.81 -2.59 -6.16
C VAL A 25 -5.22 -2.60 -6.75
N GLN A 26 -6.06 -1.62 -6.39
CA GLN A 26 -7.41 -1.51 -6.96
C GLN A 26 -7.38 -1.22 -8.46
N MET A 27 -6.51 -0.34 -8.93
CA MET A 27 -6.36 -0.02 -10.35
C MET A 27 -5.89 -1.23 -11.16
N ILE A 28 -4.80 -1.90 -10.74
CA ILE A 28 -4.26 -3.05 -11.49
C ILE A 28 -5.18 -4.26 -11.47
N SER A 29 -6.00 -4.40 -10.43
CA SER A 29 -6.96 -5.50 -10.30
C SER A 29 -8.33 -5.17 -10.87
N LEU A 30 -8.55 -3.97 -11.43
CA LEU A 30 -9.85 -3.48 -11.89
C LEU A 30 -10.93 -3.61 -10.80
N GLY A 31 -10.57 -3.28 -9.55
CA GLY A 31 -11.45 -3.37 -8.38
C GLY A 31 -11.70 -4.78 -7.86
N ARG A 32 -11.10 -5.82 -8.45
CA ARG A 32 -11.30 -7.22 -8.01
C ARG A 32 -10.60 -7.50 -6.68
N TRP A 33 -9.50 -6.81 -6.36
CA TRP A 33 -8.78 -6.97 -5.11
C TRP A 33 -9.06 -5.80 -4.18
N ARG A 34 -9.11 -6.08 -2.86
CA ARG A 34 -9.32 -5.04 -1.85
C ARG A 34 -8.12 -4.93 -0.91
N GLY A 35 -7.93 -3.74 -0.35
CA GLY A 35 -7.08 -3.55 0.82
C GLY A 35 -7.87 -3.83 2.10
N GLU A 36 -7.17 -4.29 3.14
CA GLU A 36 -7.68 -4.36 4.50
C GLU A 36 -8.18 -2.98 4.98
N SER A 37 -9.17 -2.96 5.88
CA SER A 37 -9.64 -1.71 6.48
C SER A 37 -8.57 -1.12 7.41
N LEU A 38 -8.43 0.21 7.43
CA LEU A 38 -7.38 0.90 8.20
C LEU A 38 -7.47 0.67 9.72
N GLY A 39 -8.65 0.30 10.23
CA GLY A 39 -8.88 -0.08 11.62
C GLY A 39 -9.09 -1.58 11.85
N GLY A 40 -8.96 -2.40 10.80
CA GLY A 40 -9.17 -3.84 10.87
C GLY A 40 -7.95 -4.60 11.37
N ALA A 41 -8.19 -5.76 11.98
CA ALA A 41 -7.16 -6.75 12.29
C ALA A 41 -7.38 -8.03 11.44
N GLU A 42 -7.98 -7.87 10.26
CA GLU A 42 -8.42 -8.94 9.39
C GLU A 42 -7.25 -9.84 8.94
N GLY A 43 -6.10 -9.24 8.63
CA GLY A 43 -4.87 -9.96 8.32
C GLY A 43 -4.33 -10.76 9.50
N ARG A 44 -4.54 -10.30 10.74
CA ARG A 44 -4.16 -11.03 11.96
C ARG A 44 -5.14 -12.13 12.33
N MET A 45 -6.42 -11.97 11.97
CA MET A 45 -7.49 -12.92 12.29
C MET A 45 -7.62 -14.05 11.26
N HIS A 46 -7.35 -13.77 9.98
CA HIS A 46 -7.61 -14.69 8.88
C HIS A 46 -6.39 -14.97 7.99
N GLY A 47 -5.35 -14.15 8.08
CA GLY A 47 -4.11 -14.35 7.34
C GLY A 47 -3.07 -15.15 8.13
N PRO A 48 -2.18 -15.88 7.45
CA PRO A 48 -0.95 -16.35 8.09
C PRO A 48 -0.13 -15.16 8.58
N ALA A 49 0.57 -15.32 9.71
CA ALA A 49 1.40 -14.26 10.27
C ALA A 49 2.41 -13.77 9.22
N GLY A 50 2.44 -12.44 8.98
CA GLY A 50 3.32 -11.82 7.99
C GLY A 50 2.85 -11.91 6.53
N ALA A 51 1.65 -12.43 6.24
CA ALA A 51 1.14 -12.46 4.88
C ALA A 51 0.93 -11.05 4.31
N LEU A 52 1.39 -10.82 3.09
CA LEU A 52 1.17 -9.56 2.35
C LEU A 52 -0.21 -9.51 1.68
N SER A 53 -0.77 -10.68 1.36
CA SER A 53 -2.15 -10.81 0.93
C SER A 53 -2.69 -12.19 1.28
N PHE A 54 -4.00 -12.29 1.43
CA PHE A 54 -4.70 -13.54 1.67
C PHE A 54 -6.01 -13.57 0.87
N LYS A 55 -6.64 -14.73 0.77
CA LYS A 55 -7.94 -14.88 0.11
C LYS A 55 -9.02 -15.02 1.18
N ARG A 56 -10.07 -14.23 1.09
CA ARG A 56 -11.25 -14.28 1.96
C ARG A 56 -12.50 -14.11 1.11
N ASP A 57 -13.51 -14.96 1.32
CA ASP A 57 -14.81 -14.86 0.65
C ASP A 57 -14.70 -14.75 -0.89
N GLY A 58 -13.76 -15.48 -1.49
CA GLY A 58 -13.51 -15.45 -2.94
C GLY A 58 -12.67 -14.26 -3.43
N GLN A 59 -12.44 -13.25 -2.59
CA GLN A 59 -11.70 -12.03 -2.91
C GLN A 59 -10.27 -12.07 -2.35
N ARG A 60 -9.30 -11.48 -3.08
CA ARG A 60 -7.95 -11.26 -2.54
C ARG A 60 -7.93 -9.97 -1.71
N VAL A 61 -7.47 -10.08 -0.48
CA VAL A 61 -7.33 -8.98 0.48
C VAL A 61 -5.84 -8.74 0.73
N PHE A 62 -5.39 -7.50 0.55
CA PHE A 62 -4.03 -7.08 0.87
C PHE A 62 -3.97 -6.56 2.29
N THR A 63 -3.01 -7.05 3.08
CA THR A 63 -2.80 -6.60 4.46
C THR A 63 -2.18 -5.21 4.49
N TRP A 64 -2.11 -4.60 5.67
CA TRP A 64 -1.37 -3.33 5.87
C TRP A 64 0.04 -3.37 5.26
N SER A 65 0.83 -4.39 5.59
CA SER A 65 2.19 -4.55 5.05
C SER A 65 2.20 -4.80 3.54
N GLY A 66 1.20 -5.52 3.01
CA GLY A 66 1.04 -5.68 1.57
C GLY A 66 0.73 -4.38 0.84
N MET A 67 -0.09 -3.51 1.45
CA MET A 67 -0.39 -2.18 0.91
C MET A 67 0.83 -1.26 0.98
N GLN A 68 1.62 -1.30 2.05
CA GLN A 68 2.89 -0.55 2.12
C GLN A 68 3.87 -0.99 1.01
N LEU A 69 4.04 -2.30 0.81
CA LEU A 69 4.90 -2.82 -0.26
C LEU A 69 4.38 -2.40 -1.64
N ALA A 70 3.08 -2.51 -1.88
CA ALA A 70 2.46 -2.07 -3.13
C ALA A 70 2.65 -0.57 -3.38
N GLY A 71 2.58 0.26 -2.33
CA GLY A 71 2.84 1.70 -2.40
C GLY A 71 4.28 2.01 -2.76
N LEU A 72 5.24 1.31 -2.16
CA LEU A 72 6.66 1.43 -2.51
C LEU A 72 6.91 1.06 -3.99
N VAL A 73 6.35 -0.06 -4.44
CA VAL A 73 6.43 -0.47 -5.85
C VAL A 73 5.83 0.58 -6.77
N PHE A 74 4.68 1.15 -6.41
CA PHE A 74 4.06 2.23 -7.17
C PHE A 74 5.00 3.44 -7.32
N TYR A 75 5.62 3.92 -6.24
CA TYR A 75 6.55 5.06 -6.32
C TYR A 75 7.84 4.75 -7.08
N VAL A 76 8.35 3.51 -6.98
CA VAL A 76 9.50 3.06 -7.80
C VAL A 76 9.16 3.11 -9.28
N LEU A 77 8.01 2.54 -9.68
CA LEU A 77 7.55 2.55 -11.07
C LEU A 77 7.27 3.98 -11.56
N LEU A 78 6.68 4.82 -10.72
CA LEU A 78 6.44 6.23 -11.02
C LEU A 78 7.76 6.98 -11.25
N GLY A 79 8.78 6.72 -10.42
CA GLY A 79 10.13 7.28 -10.61
C GLY A 79 10.76 6.85 -11.93
N PHE A 80 10.69 5.55 -12.27
CA PHE A 80 11.16 5.07 -13.56
C PHE A 80 10.40 5.69 -14.73
N ALA A 81 9.08 5.81 -14.64
CA ALA A 81 8.27 6.46 -15.66
C ALA A 81 8.65 7.94 -15.85
N ALA A 82 8.86 8.67 -14.75
CA ALA A 82 9.31 10.06 -14.80
C ALA A 82 10.69 10.21 -15.46
N LEU A 83 11.64 9.33 -15.12
CA LEU A 83 12.96 9.31 -15.74
C LEU A 83 12.90 9.02 -17.24
N MET A 84 12.09 8.04 -17.65
CA MET A 84 11.89 7.70 -19.06
C MET A 84 11.22 8.85 -19.83
N VAL A 85 10.27 9.56 -19.23
CA VAL A 85 9.67 10.75 -19.86
C VAL A 85 10.71 11.87 -19.97
N SER A 86 11.53 12.07 -18.94
CA SER A 86 12.56 13.11 -18.95
C SER A 86 13.66 12.88 -19.98
N SER A 87 13.93 11.63 -20.36
CA SER A 87 14.92 11.32 -21.40
C SER A 87 14.39 11.47 -22.83
N LEU A 88 13.09 11.70 -23.01
CA LEU A 88 12.46 11.95 -24.31
C LEU A 88 12.36 13.45 -24.66
N VAL A 89 12.66 14.34 -23.72
CA VAL A 89 12.62 15.81 -23.86
C VAL A 89 14.03 16.33 -24.03
#